data_AF-A0A4R0QN74-F1
#
_entry.id   AF-A0A4R0QN74-F1
#
_cell.length_a   1.000
_cell.length_b   1.000
_cell.length_c   1.000
_cell.angle_alpha   90.00
_cell.angle_beta   90.00
_cell.angle_gamma   90.00
#
_symmetry.space_group_name_H-M   'P 1'
#
loop_
_entity.id
_entity.type
_entity.pdbx_description
1 polymer ?
#
loop_
_entity_poly.entity_id
_entity_poly.type
_entity_poly.pdbx_seq_one_letter_code
_entity_poly.pdbx_strand_id
1 'polypeptide(L)'
;MDVETLKKDLRAAEELSPRTLLRVASERLSTVRYVFVVSIEDGIPQVAQRSALEYSDAVLIGWPEMDAEDIVDPRQIDNAINFVIELEKRVEVFSDAERQNDIDTMSDTLIHISEYVALVRKEYQPEFLLPTYAEIRRYVQRQWDEEMAARGDENTEIESSDNENRDKEGSN
;
A
#
# COMPACT_ATOMS: atom_id res chain seq x y z
N MET A 1 13.85 -18.05 15.98
CA MET A 1 13.46 -17.49 17.29
C MET A 1 12.06 -17.97 17.59
N ASP A 2 11.78 -18.41 18.81
CA ASP A 2 10.44 -18.88 19.17
C ASP A 2 9.44 -17.71 19.30
N VAL A 3 8.18 -17.92 18.92
CA VAL A 3 7.14 -16.86 18.87
C VAL A 3 6.86 -16.30 20.26
N GLU A 4 6.87 -17.12 21.31
CA GLU A 4 6.63 -16.63 22.67
C GLU A 4 7.78 -15.78 23.20
N THR A 5 9.01 -16.07 22.74
CA THR A 5 10.17 -15.21 23.02
C THR A 5 10.01 -13.85 22.34
N LEU A 6 9.64 -13.83 21.05
CA LEU A 6 9.41 -12.59 20.31
C LEU A 6 8.29 -11.74 20.92
N LYS A 7 7.17 -12.35 21.34
CA LYS A 7 6.10 -11.64 22.05
C LYS A 7 6.60 -10.96 23.31
N LYS A 8 7.40 -11.68 24.10
CA LYS A 8 7.97 -11.16 25.35
C LYS A 8 8.90 -9.98 25.08
N ASP A 9 9.74 -10.08 24.05
CA ASP A 9 10.68 -9.03 23.68
C ASP A 9 9.95 -7.78 23.17
N LEU A 10 8.93 -7.94 22.32
CA LEU A 10 8.08 -6.85 21.83
C LEU A 10 7.33 -6.16 22.98
N ARG A 11 6.81 -6.93 23.93
CA ARG A 11 6.17 -6.37 25.13
C ARG A 11 7.16 -5.56 25.97
N ALA A 12 8.33 -6.11 26.23
CA ALA A 12 9.37 -5.41 26.98
C ALA A 12 9.83 -4.13 26.27
N ALA A 13 9.90 -4.14 24.93
CA ALA A 13 10.23 -2.96 24.15
C ALA A 13 9.17 -1.86 24.26
N GLU A 14 7.88 -2.23 24.19
CA GLU A 14 6.77 -1.28 24.37
C GLU A 14 6.73 -0.69 25.78
N GLU A 15 7.00 -1.51 26.81
CA GLU A 15 7.09 -1.04 28.21
C GLU A 15 8.27 -0.07 28.42
N LEU A 16 9.41 -0.34 27.78
CA LEU A 16 10.60 0.51 27.87
C LEU A 16 10.43 1.82 27.11
N SER A 17 9.81 1.78 25.93
CA SER A 17 9.55 2.93 25.08
C SER A 17 8.13 2.85 24.54
N PRO A 18 7.18 3.60 25.12
CA PRO A 18 5.79 3.62 24.66
C PRO A 18 5.70 3.90 23.16
N ARG A 19 4.71 3.28 22.50
CA ARG A 19 4.44 3.41 21.05
C ARG A 19 5.53 2.82 20.15
N THR A 20 6.38 1.95 20.68
CA THR A 20 7.37 1.23 19.87
C THR A 20 6.69 0.38 18.80
N LEU A 21 5.60 -0.33 19.12
CA LEU A 21 4.89 -1.15 18.12
C LEU A 21 4.31 -0.31 16.98
N LEU A 22 3.73 0.86 17.31
CA LEU A 22 3.20 1.80 16.33
C LEU A 22 4.32 2.31 15.42
N ARG A 23 5.46 2.71 15.99
CA ARG A 23 6.62 3.21 15.24
C ARG A 23 7.21 2.15 14.31
N VAL A 24 7.41 0.94 14.82
CA VAL A 24 7.92 -0.20 14.02
C VAL A 24 7.00 -0.47 12.85
N ALA A 25 5.69 -0.47 13.05
CA ALA A 25 4.73 -0.71 11.97
C ALA A 25 4.87 0.33 10.83
N SER A 26 4.93 1.62 11.15
CA SER A 26 5.14 2.67 10.13
C SER A 26 6.48 2.58 9.43
N GLU A 27 7.56 2.32 10.17
CA GLU A 27 8.91 2.22 9.61
C GLU A 27 9.01 1.05 8.63
N ARG A 28 8.44 -0.10 8.99
CA ARG A 28 8.37 -1.27 8.13
C ARG A 28 7.59 -1.01 6.86
N LEU A 29 6.37 -0.47 6.97
CA LEU A 29 5.55 -0.18 5.79
C LEU A 29 6.23 0.83 4.87
N SER A 30 6.81 1.90 5.45
CA SER A 30 7.54 2.92 4.67
C SER A 30 8.71 2.32 3.89
N THR A 31 9.43 1.38 4.51
CA THR A 31 10.58 0.72 3.88
C THR A 31 10.18 -0.18 2.72
N VAL A 32 9.26 -1.13 2.96
CA VAL A 32 8.84 -2.08 1.92
C VAL A 32 8.07 -1.39 0.80
N ARG A 33 7.31 -0.34 1.11
CA ARG A 33 6.68 0.52 0.11
C ARG A 33 7.73 1.16 -0.79
N TYR A 34 8.77 1.77 -0.23
CA TYR A 34 9.84 2.39 -1.01
C TYR A 34 10.53 1.38 -1.93
N VAL A 35 10.86 0.19 -1.40
CA VAL A 35 11.44 -0.90 -2.19
C VAL A 35 10.49 -1.28 -3.33
N PHE A 36 9.19 -1.46 -3.05
CA PHE A 36 8.22 -1.83 -4.07
C PHE A 36 8.12 -0.80 -5.20
N VAL A 37 8.14 0.51 -4.88
CA VAL A 37 8.14 1.59 -5.88
C VAL A 37 9.31 1.44 -6.85
N VAL A 38 10.52 1.20 -6.32
CA VAL A 38 11.72 1.00 -7.15
C VAL A 38 11.58 -0.26 -8.00
N SER A 39 10.99 -1.33 -7.48
CA SER A 39 10.82 -2.59 -8.21
C SER A 39 9.83 -2.51 -9.37
N ILE A 40 8.93 -1.52 -9.40
CA ILE A 40 7.97 -1.31 -10.50
C ILE A 40 8.31 -0.13 -11.42
N GLU A 41 9.45 0.53 -11.21
CA GLU A 41 9.81 1.81 -11.87
C GLU A 41 10.07 1.66 -13.38
N ASP A 42 10.53 0.48 -13.83
CA ASP A 42 10.88 0.22 -15.23
C ASP A 42 9.67 -0.11 -16.14
N GLY A 43 8.44 -0.08 -15.62
CA GLY A 43 7.23 -0.41 -16.38
C GLY A 43 6.01 0.45 -16.04
N ILE A 44 4.96 0.39 -16.87
CA ILE A 44 3.66 0.98 -16.51
C ILE A 44 3.03 0.05 -15.46
N PRO A 45 2.79 0.52 -14.21
CA PRO A 45 2.23 -0.34 -13.18
C PRO A 45 0.84 -0.83 -13.58
N GLN A 46 0.59 -2.12 -13.40
CA GLN A 46 -0.75 -2.68 -13.56
C GLN A 46 -1.67 -2.19 -12.44
N VAL A 47 -2.99 -2.29 -12.65
CA VAL A 47 -3.99 -1.89 -11.63
C VAL A 47 -3.73 -2.52 -10.27
N ALA A 48 -3.34 -3.80 -10.22
CA ALA A 48 -3.04 -4.49 -8.96
C ALA A 48 -1.87 -3.84 -8.20
N GLN A 49 -0.76 -3.58 -8.90
CA GLN A 49 0.44 -2.95 -8.36
C GLN A 49 0.15 -1.51 -7.90
N ARG A 50 -0.54 -0.73 -8.74
CA ARG A 50 -0.99 0.63 -8.38
C ARG A 50 -1.91 0.60 -7.17
N SER A 51 -2.85 -0.34 -7.10
CA SER A 51 -3.76 -0.46 -5.95
C SER A 51 -3.03 -0.83 -4.65
N ALA A 52 -2.02 -1.70 -4.70
CA ALA A 52 -1.22 -2.06 -3.54
C ALA A 52 -0.42 -0.84 -3.01
N LEU A 53 0.19 -0.08 -3.93
CA LEU A 53 0.93 1.12 -3.58
C LEU A 53 0.02 2.20 -2.99
N GLU A 54 -1.09 2.53 -3.66
CA GLU A 54 -2.06 3.53 -3.19
C GLU A 54 -2.68 3.14 -1.84
N TYR A 55 -2.87 1.84 -1.59
CA TYR A 55 -3.36 1.38 -0.30
C TYR A 55 -2.32 1.57 0.81
N SER A 56 -1.05 1.26 0.53
CA SER A 56 0.05 1.52 1.48
C SER A 56 0.18 3.02 1.81
N ASP A 57 0.00 3.88 0.80
CA ASP A 57 -0.04 5.33 0.96
C ASP A 57 -1.21 5.78 1.83
N ALA A 58 -2.40 5.28 1.55
CA ALA A 58 -3.60 5.62 2.32
C ALA A 58 -3.47 5.23 3.81
N VAL A 59 -2.78 4.12 4.12
CA VAL A 59 -2.52 3.70 5.50
C VAL A 59 -1.52 4.62 6.21
N LEU A 60 -0.49 5.09 5.50
CA LEU A 60 0.53 6.01 6.03
C LEU A 60 0.08 7.47 6.04
N ILE A 61 -0.92 7.85 5.25
CA ILE A 61 -1.43 9.22 5.24
C ILE A 61 -1.92 9.62 6.63
N GLY A 62 -1.44 10.80 7.05
CA GLY A 62 -1.76 11.36 8.37
C GLY A 62 -1.32 10.45 9.52
N TRP A 63 -0.29 9.61 9.33
CA TRP A 63 0.28 8.82 10.43
C TRP A 63 0.62 9.75 11.60
N PRO A 64 0.23 9.40 12.84
CA PRO A 64 0.30 10.34 13.94
C PRO A 64 1.73 10.49 14.47
N GLU A 65 2.03 11.68 14.98
CA GLU A 65 3.18 11.87 15.86
C GLU A 65 2.95 11.11 17.17
N MET A 66 4.01 10.58 17.78
CA MET A 66 3.90 9.65 18.93
C MET A 66 3.28 10.29 20.18
N ASP A 67 3.24 11.62 20.24
CA ASP A 67 2.68 12.43 21.32
C ASP A 67 1.34 13.10 20.94
N ALA A 68 0.74 12.75 19.79
CA ALA A 68 -0.54 13.28 19.37
C ALA A 68 -1.67 12.92 20.36
N GLU A 69 -2.60 13.87 20.58
CA GLU A 69 -3.67 13.75 21.59
C GLU A 69 -4.67 12.63 21.30
N ASP A 70 -4.82 12.24 20.03
CA ASP A 70 -5.75 11.22 19.58
C ASP A 70 -5.13 9.80 19.60
N ILE A 71 -3.86 9.66 19.98
CA ILE A 71 -3.24 8.37 20.29
C ILE A 71 -3.63 7.93 21.69
N VAL A 72 -4.13 6.71 21.80
CA VAL A 72 -4.52 6.06 23.05
C VAL A 72 -3.70 4.79 23.30
N ASP A 73 -3.59 4.38 24.56
CA ASP A 73 -3.04 3.06 24.91
C ASP A 73 -3.94 1.95 24.37
N PRO A 74 -3.37 0.94 23.68
CA PRO A 74 -4.13 -0.22 23.23
C PRO A 74 -4.87 -0.88 24.38
N ARG A 75 -6.18 -1.11 24.20
CA ARG A 75 -6.97 -1.85 25.19
C ARG A 75 -6.46 -3.28 25.36
N GLN A 76 -5.91 -3.85 24.29
CA GLN A 76 -5.35 -5.20 24.24
C GLN A 76 -4.00 -5.16 23.53
N ILE A 77 -2.93 -4.88 24.27
CA ILE A 77 -1.58 -4.78 23.70
C ILE A 77 -1.14 -6.06 22.97
N ASP A 78 -1.65 -7.22 23.39
CA ASP A 78 -1.38 -8.50 22.71
C ASP A 78 -1.87 -8.53 21.26
N ASN A 79 -2.95 -7.80 20.93
CA ASN A 79 -3.39 -7.69 19.53
C ASN A 79 -2.35 -6.97 18.69
N ALA A 80 -1.90 -5.79 19.15
CA ALA A 80 -0.86 -5.02 18.48
C ALA A 80 0.44 -5.83 18.32
N ILE A 81 0.85 -6.56 19.37
CA ILE A 81 2.02 -7.46 19.30
C ILE A 81 1.82 -8.54 18.24
N ASN A 82 0.67 -9.21 18.23
CA ASN A 82 0.38 -10.26 17.24
C ASN A 82 0.38 -9.70 15.82
N PHE A 83 -0.19 -8.50 15.60
CA PHE A 83 -0.16 -7.84 14.30
C PHE A 83 1.25 -7.48 13.86
N VAL A 84 2.12 -7.00 14.76
CA VAL A 84 3.54 -6.76 14.43
C VAL A 84 4.26 -8.06 14.10
N ILE A 85 3.97 -9.17 14.78
CA ILE A 85 4.56 -10.47 14.46
C ILE A 85 4.13 -10.93 13.06
N GLU A 86 2.84 -10.83 12.73
CA GLU A 86 2.36 -11.19 11.39
C GLU A 86 2.90 -10.25 10.31
N LEU A 87 3.05 -8.96 10.62
CA LEU A 87 3.74 -7.98 9.78
C LEU A 87 5.18 -8.43 9.46
N GLU A 88 5.99 -8.76 10.48
CA GLU A 88 7.39 -9.18 10.26
C GLU A 88 7.48 -10.46 9.42
N LYS A 89 6.56 -11.43 9.62
CA LYS A 89 6.48 -12.62 8.76
C LYS A 89 6.20 -12.26 7.30
N ARG A 90 5.37 -11.25 7.04
CA ARG A 90 5.11 -10.78 5.67
C ARG A 90 6.30 -10.00 5.10
N VAL A 91 7.03 -9.26 5.91
CA VAL A 91 8.28 -8.60 5.48
C VAL A 91 9.32 -9.63 5.03
N GLU A 92 9.41 -10.79 5.70
CA GLU A 92 10.27 -11.89 5.25
C GLU A 92 9.87 -12.40 3.86
N VAL A 93 8.56 -12.67 3.63
CA VAL A 93 8.03 -13.09 2.33
C VAL A 93 8.29 -12.03 1.25
N PHE A 94 8.06 -10.76 1.57
CA PHE A 94 8.33 -9.64 0.66
C PHE A 94 9.81 -9.58 0.27
N SER A 95 10.71 -9.75 1.23
CA SER A 95 12.16 -9.73 1.00
C SER A 95 12.62 -10.91 0.13
N ASP A 96 12.01 -12.08 0.29
CA ASP A 96 12.30 -13.24 -0.56
C ASP A 96 11.79 -13.04 -1.99
N ALA A 97 10.62 -12.42 -2.15
CA ALA A 97 10.05 -12.08 -3.45
C ALA A 97 10.89 -11.01 -4.18
N GLU A 98 11.37 -9.99 -3.45
CA GLU A 98 12.29 -8.97 -3.96
C GLU A 98 13.55 -9.61 -4.57
N ARG A 99 14.20 -10.53 -3.84
CA ARG A 99 15.40 -11.23 -4.33
C ARG A 99 15.16 -12.07 -5.58
N GLN A 100 13.93 -12.53 -5.76
CA GLN A 100 13.50 -13.32 -6.92
C GLN A 100 12.95 -12.46 -8.05
N ASN A 101 12.85 -11.13 -7.85
CA ASN A 101 12.19 -10.19 -8.75
C ASN A 101 10.73 -10.61 -9.06
N ASP A 102 10.05 -11.20 -8.07
CA ASP A 102 8.65 -11.63 -8.14
C ASP A 102 7.71 -10.49 -7.72
N ILE A 103 7.44 -9.61 -8.67
CA ILE A 103 6.65 -8.39 -8.44
C ILE A 103 5.20 -8.70 -8.03
N ASP A 104 4.62 -9.79 -8.54
CA ASP A 104 3.25 -10.16 -8.21
C ASP A 104 3.15 -10.57 -6.73
N THR A 105 4.08 -11.41 -6.26
CA THR A 105 4.14 -11.76 -4.83
C THR A 105 4.48 -10.54 -3.96
N MET A 106 5.37 -9.64 -4.42
CA MET A 106 5.64 -8.38 -3.70
C MET A 106 4.39 -7.52 -3.56
N SER A 107 3.60 -7.38 -4.63
CA SER A 107 2.35 -6.61 -4.66
C SER A 107 1.33 -7.19 -3.67
N ASP A 108 1.07 -8.50 -3.74
CA ASP A 108 0.14 -9.18 -2.84
C ASP A 108 0.59 -9.10 -1.37
N THR A 109 1.90 -9.23 -1.14
CA THR A 109 2.45 -9.15 0.20
C THR A 109 2.41 -7.73 0.77
N LEU A 110 2.63 -6.70 -0.05
CA LEU A 110 2.51 -5.30 0.36
C LEU A 110 1.10 -4.97 0.85
N ILE A 111 0.06 -5.54 0.23
CA ILE A 111 -1.33 -5.39 0.69
C ILE A 111 -1.48 -5.92 2.11
N HIS A 112 -0.98 -7.13 2.39
CA HIS A 112 -1.06 -7.72 3.72
C HIS A 112 -0.23 -6.99 4.77
N ILE A 113 0.96 -6.51 4.42
CA ILE A 113 1.77 -5.64 5.29
C ILE A 113 0.97 -4.39 5.65
N SER A 114 0.34 -3.75 4.65
CA SER A 114 -0.49 -2.56 4.84
C SER A 114 -1.71 -2.85 5.74
N GLU A 115 -2.35 -4.00 5.59
CA GLU A 115 -3.45 -4.45 6.46
C GLU A 115 -3.00 -4.61 7.91
N TYR A 116 -1.87 -5.27 8.18
CA TYR A 116 -1.38 -5.42 9.54
C TYR A 116 -0.97 -4.09 10.16
N VAL A 117 -0.40 -3.18 9.39
CA VAL A 117 -0.04 -1.83 9.86
C VAL A 117 -1.30 -1.02 10.17
N ALA A 118 -2.34 -1.12 9.34
CA ALA A 118 -3.66 -0.54 9.62
C ALA A 118 -4.28 -1.10 10.91
N LEU A 119 -4.16 -2.41 11.14
CA LEU A 119 -4.63 -3.06 12.36
C LEU A 119 -3.84 -2.60 13.60
N VAL A 120 -2.51 -2.46 13.51
CA VAL A 120 -1.71 -1.85 14.57
C VAL A 120 -2.20 -0.42 14.83
N ARG A 121 -2.31 0.42 13.80
CA ARG A 121 -2.79 1.81 13.95
C ARG A 121 -4.14 1.88 14.64
N LYS A 122 -5.07 0.99 14.30
CA LYS A 122 -6.41 0.94 14.90
C LYS A 122 -6.41 0.64 16.40
N GLU A 123 -5.43 -0.08 16.91
CA GLU A 123 -5.27 -0.28 18.36
C GLU A 123 -4.86 1.02 19.09
N TYR A 124 -4.13 1.90 18.40
CA TYR A 124 -3.62 3.17 18.95
C TYR A 124 -4.47 4.40 18.60
N GLN A 125 -5.22 4.38 17.49
CA GLN A 125 -6.11 5.46 17.02
C GLN A 125 -7.43 4.85 16.52
N PRO A 126 -8.31 4.36 17.41
CA PRO A 126 -9.50 3.60 17.02
C PRO A 126 -10.53 4.41 16.22
N GLU A 127 -10.56 5.73 16.38
CA GLU A 127 -11.48 6.63 15.69
C GLU A 127 -10.93 7.09 14.33
N PHE A 128 -9.66 6.82 14.01
CA PHE A 128 -9.10 7.18 12.71
C PHE A 128 -9.63 6.23 11.63
N LEU A 129 -10.29 6.80 10.62
CA LEU A 129 -10.88 6.03 9.53
C LEU A 129 -9.81 5.65 8.51
N LEU A 130 -9.57 4.34 8.37
CA LEU A 130 -8.72 3.78 7.34
C LEU A 130 -9.58 3.16 6.24
N PRO A 131 -9.27 3.41 4.95
CA PRO A 131 -9.92 2.69 3.88
C PRO A 131 -9.50 1.23 3.90
N THR A 132 -10.31 0.38 3.29
CA THR A 132 -9.97 -1.01 2.99
C THR A 132 -9.26 -1.10 1.65
N TYR A 133 -8.45 -2.15 1.45
CA TYR A 133 -7.86 -2.43 0.14
C TYR A 133 -8.91 -2.51 -0.97
N ALA A 134 -10.07 -3.11 -0.70
CA ALA A 134 -11.15 -3.23 -1.68
C ALA A 134 -11.71 -1.87 -2.12
N GLU A 135 -11.77 -0.87 -1.23
CA GLU A 135 -12.16 0.49 -1.56
C GLU A 135 -11.12 1.18 -2.44
N ILE A 136 -9.84 1.07 -2.08
CA ILE A 136 -8.74 1.63 -2.89
C ILE A 136 -8.68 0.97 -4.26
N ARG A 137 -8.75 -0.37 -4.34
CA ARG A 137 -8.72 -1.08 -5.63
C ARG A 137 -9.86 -0.67 -6.55
N ARG A 138 -11.08 -0.49 -6.02
CA ARG A 138 -12.21 0.02 -6.81
C ARG A 138 -11.97 1.44 -7.29
N TYR A 139 -11.37 2.29 -6.46
CA TYR A 139 -11.01 3.65 -6.86
C TYR A 139 -9.97 3.64 -7.99
N VAL A 140 -8.89 2.89 -7.83
CA VAL A 140 -7.81 2.80 -8.83
C VAL A 140 -8.31 2.19 -10.15
N GLN A 141 -9.14 1.14 -10.09
CA GLN A 141 -9.72 0.55 -11.29
C GLN A 141 -10.55 1.57 -12.08
N ARG A 142 -11.40 2.36 -11.41
CA ARG A 142 -12.18 3.41 -12.09
C ARG A 142 -11.30 4.45 -12.75
N GLN A 143 -10.25 4.91 -12.08
CA GLN A 143 -9.30 5.86 -12.65
C GLN A 143 -8.59 5.27 -13.88
N TRP A 144 -8.20 3.99 -13.81
CA TRP A 144 -7.63 3.31 -14.96
C TRP A 144 -8.59 3.21 -16.14
N ASP A 145 -9.85 2.84 -15.89
CA ASP A 145 -10.86 2.71 -16.93
C ASP A 145 -11.14 4.06 -17.61
N GLU A 146 -11.22 5.14 -16.82
CA GLU A 146 -11.36 6.53 -17.31
C GLU A 146 -10.16 6.96 -18.15
N GLU A 147 -8.93 6.69 -17.70
CA GLU A 147 -7.70 6.99 -18.45
C GLU A 147 -7.63 6.23 -19.79
N MET A 148 -8.07 4.96 -19.81
CA MET A 148 -8.08 4.16 -21.04
C MET A 148 -9.16 4.61 -22.02
N ALA A 149 -10.35 4.99 -21.52
CA ALA A 149 -11.43 5.53 -22.33
C ALA A 149 -11.03 6.86 -22.99
N ALA A 150 -10.41 7.77 -22.24
CA ALA A 150 -9.94 9.06 -22.77
C ALA A 150 -8.94 8.89 -23.92
N ARG A 151 -8.01 7.93 -23.82
CA ARG A 151 -7.05 7.63 -24.90
C ARG A 151 -7.70 6.98 -26.13
N GLY A 152 -8.77 6.22 -25.92
CA GLY A 152 -9.57 5.62 -27.00
C GLY A 152 -10.32 6.67 -27.82
N ASP A 153 -10.87 7.69 -27.14
CA ASP A 153 -11.55 8.80 -27.80
C ASP A 153 -10.57 9.70 -28.57
N GLU A 154 -9.39 10.00 -28.02
CA GLU A 154 -8.34 10.76 -28.73
C GLU A 154 -7.85 10.07 -30.02
N ASN A 155 -7.67 8.75 -30.02
CA ASN A 155 -7.29 8.01 -31.23
C ASN A 155 -8.39 8.03 -32.30
N THR A 156 -9.66 8.10 -31.89
CA THR A 156 -10.81 8.13 -32.82
C THR A 156 -10.97 9.53 -33.47
N GLU A 157 -10.61 10.60 -32.75
CA GLU A 157 -10.56 11.97 -33.30
C GLU A 157 -9.40 12.19 -34.29
N ILE A 158 -8.25 11.54 -34.08
CA ILE A 158 -7.12 11.59 -35.02
C ILE A 158 -7.45 10.84 -36.31
N GLU A 159 -8.06 9.64 -36.23
CA GLU A 159 -8.46 8.89 -37.44
C GLU A 159 -9.58 9.57 -38.24
N SER A 160 -10.51 10.27 -37.58
CA SER A 160 -11.59 11.00 -38.27
C SER A 160 -11.11 12.31 -38.92
N SER A 161 -10.13 13.00 -38.33
CA SER A 161 -9.50 14.19 -38.93
C SER A 161 -8.55 13.87 -40.10
N ASP A 162 -7.89 12.71 -40.08
CA ASP A 162 -7.07 12.24 -41.21
C ASP A 162 -7.92 11.76 -42.41
N ASN A 163 -9.12 11.21 -42.15
CA ASN A 163 -10.04 10.82 -43.22
C ASN A 163 -10.70 12.02 -43.90
N GLU A 164 -11.09 13.07 -43.15
CA GLU A 164 -11.65 14.30 -43.73
C GLU A 164 -10.65 15.09 -44.58
N ASN A 165 -9.35 14.97 -44.32
CA ASN A 165 -8.30 15.63 -45.13
C ASN A 165 -7.98 14.87 -46.42
N ARG A 166 -8.07 13.53 -46.43
CA ARG A 166 -7.87 12.73 -47.66
C ARG A 166 -8.99 12.90 -48.68
N ASP A 167 -10.22 13.12 -48.23
CA ASP A 167 -11.37 13.35 -49.13
C ASP A 167 -11.35 14.74 -49.79
N LYS A 168 -10.57 15.69 -49.26
CA LYS A 168 -10.41 17.04 -49.83
C LYS A 168 -9.24 17.16 -50.83
N GLU A 169 -8.26 16.25 -50.80
CA GLU A 169 -7.13 16.24 -51.75
C GLU A 169 -7.40 15.40 -53.02
N GLY A 170 -8.48 14.60 -53.04
CA GLY A 170 -8.86 13.76 -54.19
C GLY A 170 -9.77 14.42 -55.24
N SER A 171 -10.14 15.70 -55.07
CA SER A 171 -10.91 16.47 -56.06
C SER A 171 -10.13 17.72 -56.50
N ASN A 172 -9.17 17.52 -57.40
CA ASN A 172 -8.67 18.58 -58.27
C ASN A 172 -8.21 18.02 -59.62
#